data_AF-A0A645GMC3-F1
#
_entry.id   AF-A0A645GMC3-F1
#
_cell.length_a   1.000
_cell.length_b   1.000
_cell.length_c   1.000
_cell.angle_alpha   90.00
_cell.angle_beta   90.00
_cell.angle_gamma   90.00
#
_symmetry.space_group_name_H-M   'P 1'
#
loop_
_entity.id
_entity.type
_entity.pdbx_description
1 polymer ?
#
loop_
_entity_poly.entity_id
_entity_poly.type
_entity_poly.pdbx_seq_one_letter_code
_entity_poly.pdbx_strand_id
1 'polypeptide(L)' 'MPKKLETMDAETLMTTPMQPLKFIVQGLIPQGLHVLAGSPKIGKSWLSLWICLQVAKGKKVWEFETTKS' A
#
# COMPACT_ATOMS: atom_id res chain seq x y z
N MET A 1 11.97 -23.29 19.53
CA MET A 1 11.05 -22.71 20.54
C MET A 1 9.92 -22.02 19.78
N PRO A 2 8.64 -22.24 20.13
CA PRO A 2 7.55 -21.54 19.48
C PRO A 2 7.66 -20.05 19.82
N LYS A 3 7.56 -19.18 18.81
CA LYS A 3 7.63 -17.73 18.99
C LYS A 3 6.38 -17.29 19.76
N LYS A 4 6.56 -16.80 20.99
CA LYS A 4 5.47 -16.30 21.83
C LYS A 4 4.81 -15.11 21.13
N LEU A 5 3.48 -15.09 21.07
CA LEU A 5 2.73 -13.96 20.53
C LEU A 5 2.91 -12.76 21.47
N GLU A 6 3.27 -11.62 20.89
CA GLU A 6 3.23 -10.34 21.60
C GLU A 6 1.77 -9.91 21.72
N THR A 7 1.30 -9.72 22.95
CA THR A 7 -0.08 -9.33 23.25
C THR A 7 -0.09 -7.90 23.77
N MET A 8 -1.12 -7.13 23.40
CA MET A 8 -1.34 -5.77 23.89
C MET A 8 -2.74 -5.71 24.52
N ASP A 9 -2.87 -5.02 25.66
CA ASP A 9 -4.16 -4.83 26.33
C ASP A 9 -5.00 -3.73 25.65
N ALA A 10 -6.28 -3.68 25.99
CA ALA A 10 -7.24 -2.76 25.36
C ALA A 10 -6.94 -1.29 25.68
N GLU A 11 -6.45 -0.99 26.88
CA GLU A 11 -6.12 0.37 27.33
C GLU A 11 -4.91 0.91 26.57
N THR A 12 -3.86 0.09 26.41
CA THR A 12 -2.66 0.42 25.63
C THR A 12 -3.01 0.59 24.16
N LEU A 13 -3.86 -0.28 23.59
CA LEU A 13 -4.32 -0.12 22.21
C LEU A 13 -5.05 1.23 21.97
N MET A 14 -5.92 1.63 22.90
CA MET A 14 -6.71 2.86 22.77
C MET A 14 -5.89 4.13 23.00
N THR A 15 -4.83 4.05 23.80
CA THR A 15 -3.95 5.19 24.12
C THR A 15 -2.74 5.31 23.20
N THR A 16 -2.41 4.26 22.45
CA THR A 16 -1.30 4.28 21.49
C THR A 16 -1.67 5.06 20.23
N PRO A 17 -0.97 6.14 19.88
CA PRO A 17 -1.22 6.87 18.63
C PRO A 17 -0.85 5.98 17.43
N MET A 18 -1.84 5.68 16.60
CA MET A 18 -1.61 4.95 15.35
C MET A 18 -0.89 5.85 14.33
N GLN A 19 0.15 5.31 13.68
CA GLN A 19 0.80 6.05 12.60
C GLN A 19 -0.17 6.29 11.44
N PRO A 20 -0.14 7.48 10.81
CA PRO A 20 -0.93 7.73 9.63
C PRO A 20 -0.65 6.70 8.53
N LEU A 21 -1.70 6.28 7.83
CA LEU A 21 -1.58 5.40 6.67
C LEU A 21 -0.65 6.05 5.63
N LYS A 22 0.43 5.34 5.28
CA LYS A 22 1.34 5.75 4.22
C LYS A 22 0.77 5.28 2.89
N PHE A 23 0.58 6.18 1.94
CA PHE A 23 0.09 5.85 0.60
C PHE A 23 1.22 5.93 -0.42
N ILE A 24 1.32 4.92 -1.28
CA ILE A 24 2.19 4.90 -2.46
C ILE A 24 1.54 5.73 -3.57
N VAL A 25 0.23 5.53 -3.75
CA VAL A 25 -0.65 6.36 -4.60
C VAL A 25 -1.76 6.87 -3.71
N GLN A 26 -1.85 8.19 -3.54
CA GLN A 26 -2.75 8.83 -2.59
C GLN A 26 -4.21 8.42 -2.84
N GLY A 27 -4.88 7.93 -1.79
CA GLY A 27 -6.27 7.48 -1.84
C GLY A 27 -6.52 6.17 -2.60
N LEU A 28 -5.51 5.57 -3.23
CA LEU A 28 -5.68 4.37 -4.05
C LEU A 28 -4.87 3.17 -3.55
N ILE A 29 -3.58 3.37 -3.27
CA ILE A 29 -2.66 2.28 -2.91
C ILE A 29 -1.96 2.62 -1.59
N PRO A 30 -2.52 2.20 -0.43
CA PRO A 30 -1.80 2.26 0.84
C PRO A 30 -0.59 1.33 0.82
N GLN A 31 0.36 1.53 1.74
CA GLN A 31 1.46 0.62 1.94
C GLN A 31 0.93 -0.73 2.43
N GLY A 32 1.29 -1.83 1.75
CA GLY A 32 0.86 -3.18 2.13
C GLY A 32 0.76 -4.12 0.94
N LEU A 33 0.14 -5.28 1.14
CA LEU A 33 -0.10 -6.28 0.10
C LEU A 33 -1.42 -6.00 -0.63
N HIS A 34 -1.36 -5.94 -1.96
CA HIS A 34 -2.51 -5.69 -2.83
C HIS A 34 -2.57 -6.76 -3.92
N VAL A 35 -3.78 -7.16 -4.32
CA VAL A 35 -4.01 -8.14 -5.38
C VAL A 35 -4.69 -7.44 -6.56
N LEU A 36 -4.00 -7.39 -7.71
CA LEU A 36 -4.57 -6.91 -8.96
C LEU A 36 -5.17 -8.07 -9.75
N ALA A 37 -6.50 -8.21 -9.73
CA ALA A 37 -7.24 -9.29 -10.38
C ALA A 37 -7.91 -8.86 -11.69
N GLY A 38 -8.24 -9.83 -12.56
CA GLY A 38 -8.95 -9.61 -13.83
C GLY A 38 -8.59 -10.65 -14.88
N SER A 39 -9.33 -10.66 -16.00
CA SER A 39 -9.20 -11.70 -17.05
C SER A 39 -7.79 -11.84 -17.62
N PRO A 40 -7.40 -13.04 -18.10
CA PRO A 40 -6.12 -13.24 -18.78
C PRO A 40 -5.92 -12.24 -19.94
N LYS A 41 -4.68 -11.77 -20.13
CA LYS A 41 -4.26 -10.89 -21.24
C LYS A 41 -4.92 -9.50 -21.35
N ILE A 42 -5.70 -9.06 -20.36
CA ILE A 42 -6.32 -7.72 -20.36
C ILE A 42 -5.36 -6.55 -20.01
N GLY A 43 -4.07 -6.85 -19.78
CA GLY A 43 -3.05 -5.83 -19.49
C GLY A 43 -2.72 -5.60 -18.01
N LYS A 44 -3.10 -6.49 -17.08
CA LYS A 44 -2.79 -6.35 -15.65
C LYS A 44 -1.29 -6.16 -15.34
N SER A 45 -0.42 -6.97 -15.95
CA SER A 45 1.03 -6.84 -15.75
C SER A 45 1.56 -5.51 -16.30
N TRP A 46 0.98 -5.01 -17.39
CA TRP A 46 1.32 -3.71 -17.97
C TRP A 46 0.86 -2.56 -17.08
N LEU A 47 -0.36 -2.63 -16.53
CA LEU A 47 -0.85 -1.64 -15.59
C LEU A 47 0.02 -1.60 -14.32
N SER A 48 0.35 -2.75 -13.76
CA SER A 48 1.25 -2.85 -12.61
C SER A 48 2.61 -2.20 -12.88
N LEU A 49 3.23 -2.57 -14.01
CA LEU A 49 4.50 -1.96 -14.44
C LEU A 49 4.37 -0.44 -14.62
N TRP A 50 3.30 0.03 -15.24
CA TRP A 50 3.07 1.45 -15.47
C TRP A 50 2.91 2.22 -14.16
N ILE A 51 2.15 1.70 -13.19
CA ILE A 51 2.01 2.29 -11.85
C ILE A 51 3.38 2.38 -11.19
N CYS A 52 4.16 1.30 -11.17
CA CYS A 52 5.50 1.28 -10.60
C CYS A 52 6.41 2.33 -11.26
N LEU A 53 6.31 2.50 -12.58
CA LEU A 53 7.09 3.48 -13.32
C LEU A 53 6.69 4.93 -12.98
N GLN A 54 5.39 5.22 -12.81
CA GLN A 54 4.94 6.56 -12.40
C GLN A 54 5.43 6.88 -10.99
N VAL A 55 5.27 5.95 -10.04
CA VAL A 55 5.73 6.10 -8.66
C VAL A 55 7.24 6.33 -8.61
N ALA A 56 8.03 5.53 -9.34
CA ALA A 56 9.49 5.70 -9.38
C ALA A 56 9.92 7.05 -9.98
N LYS A 57 9.15 7.56 -10.95
CA LYS A 57 9.38 8.88 -11.56
C LYS A 57 8.82 10.05 -10.74
N GLY A 58 8.06 9.78 -9.66
CA GLY A 58 7.34 10.80 -8.91
C GLY A 58 6.25 11.50 -9.73
N LYS A 59 5.69 10.81 -10.72
CA LYS A 59 4.61 11.31 -11.56
C LYS A 59 3.27 10.78 -11.07
N LYS A 60 2.20 11.54 -11.31
CA LYS A 60 0.85 11.14 -10.95
C LYS A 60 0.44 9.84 -11.63
N VAL A 61 -0.33 9.04 -10.90
CA VAL A 61 -1.05 7.88 -11.44
C VAL A 61 -2.47 8.36 -11.72
N TRP A 62 -2.78 8.59 -13.00
CA TRP A 62 -3.97 9.35 -13.39
C TRP A 62 -3.96 10.73 -12.68
N GLU A 63 -5.00 11.04 -11.91
CA GLU A 63 -5.10 12.29 -11.13
C GLU A 63 -4.57 12.16 -9.68
N PHE A 64 -4.11 10.97 -9.29
CA PHE A 64 -3.65 10.70 -7.92
C PHE A 64 -2.17 11.02 -7.76
N GLU A 65 -1.85 11.77 -6.70
CA GLU A 65 -0.47 12.06 -6.32
C GLU A 65 0.25 10.78 -5.88
N THR A 66 1.54 10.70 -6.20
CA THR A 66 2.40 9.57 -5.78
C THR A 66 3.39 10.01 -4.74
N THR A 67 3.60 9.17 -3.72
CA THR A 67 4.70 9.37 -2.79
C THR A 67 5.89 8.57 -3.29
N LYS A 68 7.00 9.26 -3.57
CA LYS A 68 8.25 8.61 -3.95
C LYS A 68 8.73 7.79 -2.75
N SER A 69 8.86 6.48 -2.94
CA SER A 69 9.37 5.57 -1.92
C SER A 69 10.89 5.55 -1.87
#